data_AF-A0A7M1T528-F1
#
_entry.id   AF-A0A7M1T528-F1
#
_cell.length_a   1.000
_cell.length_b   1.000
_cell.length_c   1.000
_cell.angle_alpha   90.00
_cell.angle_beta   90.00
_cell.angle_gamma   90.00
#
_symmetry.space_group_name_H-M   'P 1'
#
loop_
_entity.id
_entity.type
_entity.pdbx_description
1 polymer ?
#
loop_
_entity_poly.entity_id
_entity_poly.type
_entity_poly.pdbx_seq_one_letter_code
_entity_poly.pdbx_strand_id
1 'polypeptide(L)'
;MGRHAFLWICIGTIIGLPALLRAQTQPLDEKRDSATFLTHILSARKWDQLFPNRYGKAHLGPNAADSGKPDFYTFQAFVAAARKFPAFLGEGSPAVRRRELAAFLAHVAQETSGDGIRHREDT
;
A
#
# COMPACT_ATOMS: atom_id res chain seq x y z
N MET A 1 -49.07 26.44 -47.18
CA MET A 1 -49.76 26.89 -45.95
C MET A 1 -48.92 26.38 -44.78
N GLY A 2 -48.12 27.13 -44.03
CA GLY A 2 -48.42 28.38 -43.32
C GLY A 2 -49.45 28.10 -42.22
N ARG A 3 -49.24 28.31 -40.92
CA ARG A 3 -48.31 29.17 -40.16
C ARG A 3 -48.40 28.78 -38.65
N HIS A 4 -47.43 29.25 -37.85
CA HIS A 4 -47.50 29.53 -36.39
C HIS A 4 -47.31 28.33 -35.43
N ALA A 5 -46.53 28.38 -34.34
CA ALA A 5 -45.75 29.44 -33.69
C ALA A 5 -44.90 28.82 -32.56
N PHE A 6 -44.02 29.65 -31.97
CA PHE A 6 -43.21 29.44 -30.75
C PHE A 6 -41.97 28.57 -30.97
N LEU A 7 -40.79 29.10 -31.34
CA LEU A 7 -40.08 30.23 -30.75
C LEU A 7 -40.06 30.18 -29.21
N TRP A 8 -39.15 29.38 -28.65
CA TRP A 8 -38.55 29.74 -27.37
C TRP A 8 -37.03 29.63 -27.45
N ILE A 9 -36.44 30.78 -27.75
CA ILE A 9 -35.05 31.12 -27.47
C ILE A 9 -34.94 31.18 -25.94
N CYS A 10 -34.04 30.37 -25.38
CA CYS A 10 -33.40 30.68 -24.11
C CYS A 10 -31.91 30.35 -24.26
N ILE A 11 -31.19 31.29 -24.89
CA ILE A 11 -29.75 31.45 -24.69
C ILE A 11 -29.58 32.16 -23.35
N GLY A 12 -28.82 31.56 -22.44
CA GLY A 12 -28.24 32.26 -21.30
C GLY A 12 -28.30 31.47 -19.99
N THR A 13 -27.21 30.78 -19.66
CA THR A 13 -26.46 30.92 -18.40
C THR A 13 -25.24 30.00 -18.45
N ILE A 14 -24.09 30.59 -18.77
CA ILE A 14 -22.80 30.12 -18.28
C ILE A 14 -22.77 30.53 -16.81
N ILE A 15 -22.71 29.57 -15.88
CA ILE A 15 -22.02 29.59 -14.57
C ILE A 15 -22.37 28.26 -13.89
N GLY A 16 -21.37 27.44 -13.59
CA GLY A 16 -21.52 26.29 -12.69
C GLY A 16 -20.99 24.98 -13.26
N LEU A 17 -19.68 24.79 -13.19
CA LEU A 17 -19.09 23.46 -13.21
C LEU A 17 -19.55 22.70 -11.95
N PRO A 18 -20.07 21.47 -12.05
CA PRO A 18 -19.69 20.47 -11.08
C PRO A 18 -18.87 19.41 -11.82
N ALA A 19 -17.56 19.55 -11.68
CA ALA A 19 -16.70 18.39 -11.59
C ALA A 19 -17.12 17.62 -10.33
N LEU A 20 -18.14 16.78 -10.42
CA LEU A 20 -18.36 15.76 -9.41
C LEU A 20 -19.00 14.53 -10.03
N LEU A 21 -18.17 13.50 -10.12
CA LEU A 21 -18.57 12.11 -10.07
C LEU A 21 -19.35 11.62 -11.29
N ARG A 22 -18.67 11.61 -12.46
CA ARG A 22 -18.85 10.48 -13.38
C ARG A 22 -18.56 9.22 -12.56
N ALA A 23 -19.63 8.55 -12.15
CA ALA A 23 -19.60 7.28 -11.47
C ALA A 23 -18.78 6.31 -12.32
N GLN A 24 -17.51 6.16 -11.94
CA GLN A 24 -16.66 5.08 -12.43
C GLN A 24 -17.09 3.82 -11.67
N THR A 25 -18.27 3.29 -11.96
CA THR A 25 -18.58 1.90 -11.60
C THR A 25 -17.78 1.03 -12.54
N GLN A 26 -16.51 0.82 -12.21
CA GLN A 26 -15.72 -0.27 -12.80
C GLN A 26 -16.43 -1.58 -12.45
N PRO A 27 -16.57 -2.50 -13.42
CA PRO A 27 -17.33 -3.73 -13.22
C PRO A 27 -16.74 -4.53 -12.05
N LEU A 28 -17.65 -5.03 -11.22
CA LEU A 28 -17.38 -5.92 -10.11
C LEU A 28 -16.74 -7.20 -10.66
N ASP A 29 -15.73 -7.71 -9.95
CA ASP A 29 -15.17 -9.06 -10.07
C ASP A 29 -13.92 -9.29 -10.95
N GLU A 30 -12.89 -8.44 -10.78
CA GLU A 30 -11.52 -8.95 -10.81
C GLU A 30 -11.04 -8.96 -9.35
N LYS A 31 -10.96 -10.14 -8.73
CA LYS A 31 -10.33 -10.34 -7.43
C LYS A 31 -8.84 -10.00 -7.56
N ARG A 32 -8.54 -8.71 -7.55
CA ARG A 32 -7.18 -8.16 -7.69
C ARG A 32 -6.32 -8.77 -6.61
N ASP A 33 -5.41 -9.63 -7.04
CA ASP A 33 -4.60 -10.42 -6.12
C ASP A 33 -3.58 -9.50 -5.41
N SER A 34 -3.88 -9.17 -4.16
CA SER A 34 -3.01 -8.42 -3.25
C SER A 34 -1.60 -9.01 -3.20
N ALA A 35 -1.47 -10.33 -3.26
CA ALA A 35 -0.17 -10.99 -3.24
C ALA A 35 0.57 -10.81 -4.57
N THR A 36 -0.15 -10.90 -5.70
CA THR A 36 0.43 -10.54 -7.00
C THR A 36 0.93 -9.10 -6.98
N PHE A 37 0.11 -8.13 -6.57
CA PHE A 37 0.54 -6.73 -6.49
C PHE A 37 1.71 -6.53 -5.52
N LEU A 38 1.67 -7.16 -4.34
CA LEU A 38 2.75 -7.12 -3.34
C LEU A 38 4.07 -7.61 -3.93
N THR A 39 4.08 -8.78 -4.58
CA THR A 39 5.31 -9.33 -5.19
C THR A 39 5.85 -8.49 -6.36
N HIS A 40 5.00 -7.68 -7.01
CA HIS A 40 5.45 -6.71 -8.02
C HIS A 40 6.15 -5.48 -7.42
N ILE A 41 5.77 -5.05 -6.22
CA ILE A 41 6.30 -3.81 -5.62
C ILE A 41 7.35 -4.05 -4.53
N LEU A 42 7.36 -5.24 -3.92
CA LEU A 42 8.27 -5.62 -2.85
C LEU A 42 8.87 -7.00 -3.14
N SER A 43 10.18 -7.04 -3.31
CA SER A 43 10.92 -8.29 -3.52
C SER A 43 11.53 -8.80 -2.21
N ALA A 44 11.84 -10.10 -2.15
CA ALA A 44 12.55 -10.69 -1.00
C ALA A 44 13.89 -9.97 -0.70
N ARG A 45 14.62 -9.52 -1.73
CA ARG A 45 15.84 -8.71 -1.52
C ARG A 45 15.53 -7.36 -0.89
N LYS A 46 14.45 -6.70 -1.30
CA LYS A 46 14.07 -5.41 -0.72
C LYS A 46 13.55 -5.57 0.70
N TRP A 47 12.79 -6.62 0.97
CA TRP A 47 12.40 -7.05 2.33
C TRP A 47 13.63 -7.20 3.23
N ASP A 48 14.67 -7.85 2.72
CA ASP A 48 15.94 -8.04 3.40
C ASP A 48 16.70 -6.74 3.69
N GLN A 49 16.61 -5.77 2.79
CA GLN A 49 17.18 -4.43 3.01
C GLN A 49 16.38 -3.60 4.02
N LEU A 50 15.06 -3.76 4.06
CA LEU A 50 14.18 -3.03 4.98
C LEU A 50 14.29 -3.57 6.41
N PHE A 51 14.47 -4.88 6.56
CA PHE A 51 14.53 -5.56 7.85
C PHE A 51 15.83 -6.38 7.98
N PRO A 52 17.00 -5.72 8.05
CA PRO A 52 18.30 -6.39 8.12
C PRO A 52 18.57 -7.03 9.50
N ASN A 53 17.96 -6.49 10.57
CA ASN A 53 18.18 -6.90 11.96
C ASN A 53 16.98 -7.67 12.55
N ARG A 54 16.18 -8.34 11.71
CA ARG A 54 15.01 -9.10 12.17
C ARG A 54 15.41 -10.40 12.85
N TYR A 55 14.54 -10.88 13.74
CA TYR A 55 14.77 -12.10 14.52
C TYR A 55 15.07 -13.32 13.62
N GLY A 56 16.16 -14.01 13.93
CA GLY A 56 16.55 -15.26 13.27
C GLY A 56 17.14 -15.10 11.87
N LYS A 57 17.39 -13.86 11.43
CA LYS A 57 18.20 -13.62 10.25
C LYS A 57 19.62 -13.24 10.66
N ALA A 58 20.59 -14.01 10.18
CA ALA A 58 21.99 -13.61 10.20
C ALA A 58 22.14 -12.24 9.51
N HIS A 59 22.89 -11.34 10.12
CA HIS A 59 23.14 -10.00 9.61
C HIS A 59 23.56 -10.08 8.12
N LEU A 60 23.16 -9.15 7.26
CA LEU A 60 23.67 -9.15 5.90
C LEU A 60 25.13 -8.66 5.94
N GLY A 61 26.10 -9.57 6.04
CA GLY A 61 27.53 -9.22 6.02
C GLY A 61 28.46 -10.42 6.12
N PRO A 62 29.72 -10.28 5.66
CA PRO A 62 30.72 -11.37 5.66
C PRO A 62 31.09 -11.89 7.07
N ASN A 63 30.71 -11.15 8.12
CA ASN A 63 30.95 -11.50 9.53
C ASN A 63 29.65 -11.76 10.30
N ALA A 64 28.56 -12.06 9.60
CA ALA A 64 27.30 -12.34 10.24
C ALA A 64 27.40 -13.65 11.02
N ALA A 65 27.47 -13.56 12.34
CA ALA A 65 27.29 -14.72 13.19
C ALA A 65 25.93 -15.33 12.82
N ASP A 66 25.92 -16.60 12.45
CA ASP A 66 24.67 -17.35 12.33
C ASP A 66 23.98 -17.25 13.69
N SER A 67 22.82 -16.59 13.71
CA SER A 67 22.04 -16.46 14.94
C SER A 67 21.62 -17.83 15.49
N GLY A 68 21.73 -18.92 14.71
CA GLY A 68 21.31 -20.27 15.09
C GLY A 68 19.80 -20.37 15.33
N LYS A 69 19.06 -19.33 14.93
CA LYS A 69 17.62 -19.18 15.07
C LYS A 69 17.00 -19.14 13.67
N PRO A 70 15.84 -19.78 13.45
CA PRO A 70 15.14 -19.69 12.18
C PRO A 70 14.59 -18.27 11.95
N ASP A 71 14.66 -17.77 10.71
CA ASP A 71 14.06 -16.49 10.30
C ASP A 71 12.54 -16.54 10.52
N PHE A 72 12.06 -15.82 11.53
CA PHE A 72 10.66 -15.85 11.92
C PHE A 72 9.80 -14.93 11.05
N TYR A 73 10.38 -13.82 10.56
CA TYR A 73 9.66 -12.78 9.80
C TYR A 73 10.05 -12.85 8.31
N THR A 74 9.74 -14.00 7.68
CA THR A 74 10.08 -14.24 6.27
C THR A 74 9.17 -13.47 5.30
N PHE A 75 9.70 -13.10 4.14
CA PHE A 75 8.91 -12.50 3.07
C PHE A 75 7.78 -13.42 2.58
N GLN A 76 8.02 -14.74 2.54
CA GLN A 76 7.00 -15.71 2.14
C GLN A 76 5.81 -15.75 3.11
N ALA A 77 6.07 -15.67 4.42
CA ALA A 77 5.02 -15.59 5.42
C ALA A 77 4.18 -14.31 5.24
N PHE A 78 4.83 -13.18 4.92
CA PHE A 78 4.13 -11.93 4.64
C PHE A 78 3.26 -12.03 3.38
N VAL A 79 3.75 -12.61 2.28
CA VAL A 79 2.95 -12.86 1.07
C VAL A 79 1.75 -13.77 1.35
N ALA A 80 1.97 -14.85 2.12
CA ALA A 80 0.89 -15.75 2.51
C ALA A 80 -0.16 -15.05 3.39
N ALA A 81 0.26 -14.16 4.29
CA ALA A 81 -0.65 -13.33 5.09
C ALA A 81 -1.44 -12.36 4.20
N ALA A 82 -0.79 -11.66 3.26
CA ALA A 82 -1.47 -10.74 2.34
C ALA A 82 -2.56 -11.43 1.51
N ARG A 83 -2.39 -12.70 1.14
CA ARG A 83 -3.45 -13.50 0.46
C ARG A 83 -4.72 -13.67 1.29
N LYS A 84 -4.60 -13.69 2.63
CA LYS A 84 -5.74 -13.84 3.54
C LYS A 84 -6.51 -12.54 3.75
N PHE A 85 -5.91 -11.38 3.43
CA PHE A 85 -6.51 -10.06 3.56
C PHE A 85 -6.64 -9.40 2.18
N PRO A 86 -7.62 -9.82 1.35
CA PRO A 86 -7.73 -9.34 -0.03
C PRO A 86 -8.03 -7.83 -0.15
N ALA A 87 -8.54 -7.18 0.90
CA ALA A 87 -8.71 -5.73 0.93
C ALA A 87 -7.35 -5.00 1.06
N PHE A 88 -6.40 -5.60 1.79
CA PHE A 88 -5.05 -5.06 1.94
C PHE A 88 -4.36 -5.06 0.58
N LEU A 89 -3.93 -3.89 0.08
CA LEU A 89 -3.39 -3.72 -1.28
C LEU A 89 -4.33 -4.18 -2.42
N GLY A 90 -5.62 -4.36 -2.12
CA GLY A 90 -6.65 -4.71 -3.09
C GLY A 90 -7.41 -3.49 -3.62
N GLU A 91 -7.42 -2.40 -2.86
CA GLU A 91 -8.30 -1.25 -3.09
C GLU A 91 -7.57 0.01 -3.59
N GLY A 92 -8.30 0.85 -4.34
CA GLY A 92 -7.80 2.13 -4.82
C GLY A 92 -6.76 2.05 -5.94
N SER A 93 -6.13 3.19 -6.21
CA SER A 93 -5.13 3.29 -7.28
C SER A 93 -3.80 2.62 -6.88
N PRO A 94 -2.93 2.24 -7.83
CA PRO A 94 -1.59 1.73 -7.50
C PRO A 94 -0.78 2.66 -6.58
N ALA A 95 -1.00 3.98 -6.66
CA ALA A 95 -0.36 4.94 -5.78
C ALA A 95 -0.88 4.85 -4.33
N VAL A 96 -2.19 4.65 -4.15
CA VAL A 96 -2.80 4.44 -2.82
C VAL A 96 -2.28 3.15 -2.19
N ARG A 97 -2.27 2.05 -2.94
CA ARG A 97 -1.77 0.76 -2.44
C ARG A 97 -0.29 0.80 -2.03
N ARG A 98 0.56 1.54 -2.76
CA ARG A 98 1.96 1.74 -2.35
C ARG A 98 2.07 2.53 -1.04
N ARG A 99 1.21 3.53 -0.83
CA ARG A 99 1.16 4.29 0.43
C ARG A 99 0.67 3.43 1.59
N GLU A 100 -0.34 2.60 1.36
CA GLU A 100 -0.84 1.63 2.33
C GLU A 100 0.27 0.65 2.76
N LEU A 101 1.00 0.06 1.80
CA LEU A 101 2.14 -0.79 2.11
C LEU A 101 3.22 -0.04 2.90
N ALA A 102 3.58 1.17 2.48
CA ALA A 102 4.60 1.96 3.17
C ALA A 102 4.19 2.30 4.61
N ALA A 103 2.92 2.68 4.82
CA ALA A 103 2.39 2.96 6.15
C ALA A 103 2.39 1.72 7.03
N PHE A 104 1.95 0.57 6.50
CA PHE A 104 1.98 -0.70 7.22
C PHE A 104 3.40 -1.09 7.65
N LEU A 105 4.36 -1.05 6.71
CA LEU A 105 5.75 -1.42 7.01
C LEU A 105 6.40 -0.44 7.99
N ALA A 106 6.11 0.86 7.89
CA ALA A 106 6.62 1.86 8.84
C ALA A 106 6.09 1.61 10.26
N HIS A 107 4.79 1.30 10.38
CA HIS A 107 4.19 0.98 11.67
C HIS A 107 4.81 -0.27 12.29
N VAL A 108 4.90 -1.38 11.53
CA VAL A 108 5.55 -2.62 12.02
C VAL A 108 7.02 -2.38 12.39
N ALA A 109 7.74 -1.59 11.60
CA ALA A 109 9.14 -1.25 11.92
C ALA A 109 9.24 -0.46 13.23
N GLN A 110 8.34 0.48 13.50
CA GLN A 110 8.36 1.28 14.73
C GLN A 110 8.02 0.44 15.97
N GLU A 111 6.98 -0.40 15.90
CA GLU A 111 6.59 -1.28 17.01
C GLU A 111 7.64 -2.38 17.31
N THR A 112 8.51 -2.69 16.35
CA THR A 112 9.60 -3.68 16.52
C THR A 112 10.98 -3.06 16.69
N SER A 113 11.09 -1.73 16.53
CA SER A 113 12.30 -0.98 16.87
C SER A 113 12.33 -0.84 18.38
N GLY A 114 13.06 -1.72 19.04
CA GLY A 114 13.35 -1.56 20.46
C GLY A 114 13.90 -0.16 20.68
N ASP A 115 13.14 0.66 21.39
CA ASP A 115 13.56 1.97 21.85
C ASP A 115 14.83 1.75 22.69
N GLY A 116 15.98 2.02 22.07
CA GLY A 116 17.24 2.10 22.75
C GLY A 116 17.23 3.38 23.58
N ILE A 117 16.45 3.41 24.66
CA ILE A 117 16.64 4.33 25.77
C ILE A 117 18.01 3.99 26.36
N ARG A 118 19.04 4.58 25.75
CA ARG A 118 20.29 4.83 26.43
C ARG A 118 19.95 5.87 27.47
N HIS A 119 19.66 5.42 28.69
CA HIS A 119 19.89 6.22 29.88
C HIS A 119 21.35 6.67 29.82
N ARG A 120 21.58 7.86 29.27
CA ARG A 120 22.82 8.60 29.46
C ARG A 120 22.74 9.10 30.89
N GLU A 121 23.19 8.25 31.80
CA GLU A 121 23.42 8.61 33.19
C GLU A 121 24.48 9.72 33.20
N ASP A 122 24.07 10.85 33.76
CA ASP A 122 24.86 11.85 34.46
C ASP A 122 26.12 11.23 35.11
N THR A 123 27.30 11.71 34.70
CA THR A 123 28.43 12.11 35.55
C THR A 123 29.30 13.12 34.82
#